data_AF-A0AAV7FQZ4-F1
#
_entry.id   AF-A0AAV7FQZ4-F1
#
_cell.length_a   1.000
_cell.length_b   1.000
_cell.length_c   1.000
_cell.angle_alpha   90.00
_cell.angle_beta   90.00
_cell.angle_gamma   90.00
#
_symmetry.space_group_name_H-M   'P 1'
#
loop_
_entity.id
_entity.type
_entity.pdbx_description
1 polymer ?
#
loop_
_entity_poly.entity_id
_entity_poly.type
_entity_poly.pdbx_seq_one_letter_code
_entity_poly.pdbx_strand_id
1 'polypeptide(L)'
;MRFWTELKVDLKRGLTEKEAKARLDKYGENAWKRAPPTPLWRLILEQFQDQLVLILLASAVISFILALLEESESLLTAMVEPAVIFLILIANATVGVIQERNADQAIDALRGVFAGLHTGRSGR
;
A
#
# COMPACT_ATOMS: atom_id res chain seq x y z
N MET A 1 -9.17 33.28 21.35
CA MET A 1 -9.90 34.31 20.58
C MET A 1 -9.16 34.83 19.32
N ARG A 2 -7.95 34.35 18.95
CA ARG A 2 -7.13 34.91 17.82
C ARG A 2 -7.32 34.25 16.44
N PHE A 3 -7.87 33.03 16.35
CA PHE A 3 -7.91 32.26 15.08
C PHE A 3 -8.79 32.88 13.97
N TRP A 4 -9.90 33.54 14.33
CA TRP A 4 -10.85 34.09 13.36
C TRP A 4 -10.31 35.31 12.62
N THR A 5 -9.44 36.07 13.27
CA THR A 5 -8.82 37.29 12.71
C THR A 5 -7.74 36.93 11.69
N GLU A 6 -7.01 35.84 11.90
CA GLU A 6 -5.99 35.34 10.96
C GLU A 6 -6.60 34.73 9.69
N LEU A 7 -7.73 34.01 9.83
CA LEU A 7 -8.42 33.38 8.70
C LEU A 7 -9.37 34.33 7.95
N LYS A 8 -9.59 35.56 8.43
CA LYS A 8 -10.55 36.55 7.88
C LYS A 8 -11.89 35.93 7.50
N VAL A 9 -12.51 35.19 8.43
CA VAL A 9 -13.83 34.57 8.19
C VAL A 9 -14.84 35.14 9.18
N ASP A 10 -16.03 35.49 8.69
CA ASP A 10 -17.16 35.89 9.52
C ASP A 10 -17.76 34.64 10.20
N LEU A 11 -17.85 34.66 11.54
CA LEU A 11 -18.40 33.55 12.34
C LEU A 11 -19.89 33.28 12.05
N LYS A 12 -20.65 34.29 11.64
CA LYS A 12 -22.10 34.17 11.34
C LYS A 12 -22.37 33.88 9.88
N ARG A 13 -21.55 34.39 8.96
CA ARG A 13 -21.79 34.28 7.50
C ARG A 13 -20.84 33.35 6.75
N GLY A 14 -19.72 32.95 7.36
CA GLY A 14 -18.70 32.14 6.69
C GLY A 14 -17.90 32.94 5.66
N LEU A 15 -17.41 32.24 4.63
CA LEU A 15 -16.66 32.81 3.51
C LEU A 15 -17.63 33.23 2.40
N THR A 16 -17.34 34.34 1.73
CA THR A 16 -18.05 34.70 0.50
C THR A 16 -17.62 33.80 -0.67
N GLU A 17 -18.47 33.58 -1.67
CA GLU A 17 -18.11 32.76 -2.85
C GLU A 17 -16.85 33.25 -3.56
N LYS A 18 -16.67 34.57 -3.66
CA LYS A 18 -15.46 35.17 -4.24
C LYS A 18 -14.20 34.78 -3.46
N GLU A 19 -14.25 34.81 -2.14
CA GLU A 19 -13.12 34.41 -1.29
C GLU A 19 -12.89 32.90 -1.30
N ALA A 20 -13.97 32.11 -1.37
CA ALA A 20 -13.88 30.66 -1.50
C ALA A 20 -13.20 30.27 -2.82
N LYS A 21 -13.58 30.90 -3.94
CA LYS A 21 -12.97 30.67 -5.25
C LYS A 21 -11.50 31.12 -5.28
N ALA A 22 -11.21 32.31 -4.76
CA ALA A 22 -9.83 32.80 -4.66
C ALA A 22 -8.93 31.88 -3.80
N ARG A 23 -9.49 31.24 -2.76
CA ARG A 23 -8.77 30.26 -1.96
C ARG A 23 -8.60 28.92 -2.67
N LEU A 24 -9.61 28.47 -3.41
CA LEU A 24 -9.52 27.25 -4.22
C LEU A 24 -8.41 27.38 -5.28
N ASP A 25 -8.33 28.53 -5.95
CA ASP A 25 -7.28 28.79 -6.95
C ASP A 25 -5.89 28.87 -6.31
N LYS A 26 -5.78 29.37 -5.07
CA LYS A 26 -4.50 29.55 -4.37
C LYS A 26 -3.98 28.26 -3.72
N TYR A 27 -4.87 27.46 -3.13
CA TYR A 27 -4.50 26.29 -2.33
C TYR A 27 -4.78 24.96 -3.04
N GLY A 28 -5.54 24.99 -4.14
CA GLY A 28 -5.99 23.80 -4.84
C GLY A 28 -7.15 23.11 -4.15
N GLU A 29 -7.65 22.07 -4.80
CA GLU A 29 -8.67 21.19 -4.21
C GLU A 29 -8.10 20.47 -2.99
N ASN A 30 -8.89 20.38 -1.93
CA ASN A 30 -8.54 19.59 -0.76
C ASN A 30 -8.80 18.09 -1.02
N ALA A 31 -8.13 17.54 -2.04
CA ALA A 31 -8.28 16.16 -2.48
C ALA A 31 -6.94 15.42 -2.44
N TRP A 32 -6.94 14.23 -1.85
CA TRP A 32 -5.75 13.39 -1.72
C TRP A 32 -5.56 12.54 -2.97
N LYS A 33 -4.42 12.70 -3.66
CA LYS A 33 -4.06 11.87 -4.83
C LYS A 33 -3.86 10.41 -4.42
N ARG A 34 -4.48 9.48 -5.14
CA ARG A 34 -4.30 8.03 -4.92
C ARG A 34 -2.98 7.57 -5.53
N ALA A 35 -2.16 6.85 -4.77
CA ALA A 35 -1.00 6.17 -5.33
C ALA A 35 -1.47 5.02 -6.24
N PRO A 36 -0.78 4.75 -7.35
CA PRO A 36 -1.07 3.59 -8.17
C PRO A 36 -0.77 2.30 -7.38
N PRO A 37 -1.52 1.22 -7.60
CA PRO A 37 -1.31 -0.04 -6.92
C PRO A 37 0.07 -0.63 -7.27
N THR A 38 0.62 -1.38 -6.33
CA THR A 38 1.92 -2.02 -6.46
C THR A 38 1.80 -3.22 -7.41
N PRO A 39 2.61 -3.29 -8.48
CA PRO A 39 2.47 -4.37 -9.45
C PRO A 39 2.99 -5.71 -8.90
N LEU A 40 2.37 -6.83 -9.28
CA LEU A 40 2.69 -8.18 -8.77
C LEU A 40 4.17 -8.57 -8.92
N TRP A 41 4.81 -8.24 -10.04
CA TRP A 41 6.23 -8.55 -10.27
C TRP A 41 7.14 -7.86 -9.25
N ARG A 42 6.74 -6.68 -8.75
CA ARG A 42 7.50 -5.94 -7.73
C ARG A 42 7.36 -6.61 -6.36
N LEU A 43 6.16 -7.08 -6.02
CA LEU A 43 5.92 -7.87 -4.82
C LEU A 43 6.74 -9.16 -4.82
N ILE A 44 6.90 -9.81 -5.98
CA ILE A 44 7.75 -10.99 -6.15
C ILE A 44 9.23 -10.65 -5.91
N LEU A 45 9.73 -9.54 -6.48
CA LEU A 45 11.12 -9.09 -6.28
C LEU A 45 11.43 -8.76 -4.82
N GLU A 46 10.48 -8.16 -4.10
CA GLU A 46 10.63 -7.88 -2.67
C GLU A 46 10.81 -9.16 -1.84
N GLN A 47 10.27 -10.30 -2.28
CA GLN A 47 10.49 -11.58 -1.59
C GLN A 47 11.93 -12.06 -1.64
N PHE A 48 12.69 -11.74 -2.70
CA PHE A 48 14.11 -12.08 -2.76
C PHE A 48 14.96 -11.26 -1.78
N GLN A 49 14.38 -10.23 -1.15
CA GLN A 49 15.03 -9.46 -0.08
C GLN A 49 14.70 -10.02 1.31
N ASP A 50 13.74 -10.94 1.42
CA ASP A 50 13.37 -11.57 2.68
C ASP A 50 14.46 -12.55 3.14
N GLN A 51 14.88 -12.40 4.40
CA GLN A 51 15.98 -13.17 4.96
C GLN A 51 15.71 -14.67 5.00
N LEU A 52 14.46 -15.11 5.20
CA LEU A 52 14.09 -16.53 5.19
C LEU A 52 14.12 -17.09 3.76
N VAL A 53 13.62 -16.33 2.78
CA VAL A 53 13.67 -16.72 1.36
C VAL A 53 15.11 -16.88 0.88
N LEU A 54 16.00 -15.97 1.29
CA LEU A 54 17.43 -16.06 0.99
C LEU A 54 18.08 -17.32 1.59
N ILE A 55 17.71 -17.69 2.82
CA ILE A 55 18.19 -18.93 3.45
C ILE A 55 17.72 -20.16 2.67
N LEU A 56 16.46 -20.21 2.23
CA LEU A 56 15.94 -21.31 1.42
C LEU A 56 16.62 -21.40 0.05
N LEU A 57 16.88 -20.26 -0.59
CA LEU A 57 17.65 -20.19 -1.83
C LEU A 57 19.08 -20.69 -1.64
N ALA A 58 19.74 -20.32 -0.54
CA ALA A 58 21.07 -20.82 -0.21
C ALA A 58 21.05 -22.34 0.01
N SER A 59 20.04 -22.87 0.72
CA SER A 59 19.84 -24.31 0.88
C SER A 59 19.68 -25.00 -0.47
N ALA A 60 18.83 -24.47 -1.35
CA ALA A 60 18.60 -25.03 -2.68
C ALA A 60 19.86 -25.06 -3.55
N VAL A 61 20.71 -24.03 -3.46
CA VAL A 61 22.02 -24.00 -4.15
C VAL A 61 22.95 -25.08 -3.59
N ILE A 62 23.01 -25.24 -2.25
CA ILE A 62 23.83 -26.26 -1.61
C ILE A 62 23.34 -27.66 -2.02
N SER A 63 22.04 -27.92 -1.90
CA SER A 63 21.41 -29.19 -2.32
C SER A 63 21.65 -29.49 -3.80
N PHE A 64 21.56 -28.48 -4.66
CA PHE A 64 21.86 -28.64 -6.08
C PHE A 64 23.32 -29.02 -6.33
N ILE A 65 24.28 -28.38 -5.65
CA ILE A 65 25.70 -28.73 -5.75
C ILE A 65 25.94 -30.16 -5.25
N LEU A 66 25.34 -30.54 -4.12
CA LEU A 66 25.43 -31.91 -3.59
C LEU A 66 24.85 -32.93 -4.58
N ALA A 67 23.69 -32.66 -5.17
CA ALA A 67 23.07 -33.52 -6.17
C ALA A 67 23.89 -33.66 -7.47
N LEU A 68 24.71 -32.68 -7.82
CA LEU A 68 25.65 -32.80 -8.95
C LEU A 68 26.88 -33.67 -8.61
N LEU A 69 27.21 -33.81 -7.32
CA LEU A 69 28.35 -34.59 -6.83
C LEU A 69 27.95 -36.01 -6.40
N GLU A 70 26.70 -36.18 -5.96
CA GLU A 70 26.13 -37.45 -5.50
C GLU A 70 24.96 -37.87 -6.41
N GLU A 71 25.07 -39.02 -7.06
CA GLU A 71 24.04 -39.61 -7.95
C GLU A 71 22.83 -40.20 -7.18
N SER A 72 22.59 -39.79 -5.94
CA SER A 72 21.69 -40.50 -4.99
C SER A 72 20.52 -39.70 -4.43
N GLU A 73 20.31 -38.46 -4.87
CA GLU A 73 19.14 -37.68 -4.45
C GLU A 73 17.85 -38.20 -5.10
N SER A 74 16.85 -38.49 -4.28
CA SER A 74 15.52 -38.86 -4.74
C SER A 74 14.86 -37.68 -5.45
N LEU A 75 14.24 -37.91 -6.62
CA LEU A 75 13.46 -36.87 -7.32
C LEU A 75 12.38 -36.23 -6.44
N LEU A 76 11.90 -36.97 -5.42
CA LEU A 76 10.92 -36.44 -4.48
C LEU A 76 11.53 -35.37 -3.55
N THR A 77 12.76 -35.53 -3.07
CA THR A 77 13.43 -34.53 -2.21
C THR A 77 13.83 -33.29 -3.01
N ALA A 78 14.30 -33.47 -4.25
CA ALA A 78 14.69 -32.39 -5.15
C ALA A 78 13.53 -31.41 -5.48
N MET A 79 12.27 -31.88 -5.42
CA MET A 79 11.10 -31.06 -5.72
C MET A 79 10.51 -30.34 -4.50
N VAL A 80 10.89 -30.70 -3.27
CA VAL A 80 10.37 -30.06 -2.06
C VAL A 80 10.84 -28.61 -1.96
N GLU A 81 12.12 -28.35 -2.21
CA GLU A 81 12.72 -27.02 -2.08
C GLU A 81 12.07 -25.98 -3.03
N PRO A 82 11.97 -26.22 -4.35
CA PRO A 82 11.24 -25.32 -5.24
C PRO A 82 9.76 -25.15 -4.85
N ALA A 83 9.10 -26.22 -4.39
CA ALA A 83 7.69 -26.17 -4.00
C ALA A 83 7.46 -25.27 -2.78
N VAL A 84 8.33 -25.34 -1.77
CA VAL A 84 8.26 -24.48 -0.58
C VAL A 84 8.48 -23.01 -0.95
N ILE A 85 9.49 -22.70 -1.77
CA ILE A 85 9.75 -21.33 -2.24
C ILE A 85 8.53 -20.79 -3.00
N PHE A 86 7.97 -21.58 -3.91
CA PHE A 86 6.79 -21.19 -4.68
C PHE A 86 5.57 -20.93 -3.80
N LEU A 87 5.35 -21.77 -2.78
CA LEU A 87 4.28 -21.60 -1.81
C LEU A 87 4.44 -20.29 -1.02
N ILE A 88 5.66 -19.98 -0.57
CA ILE A 88 5.96 -18.73 0.14
C ILE A 88 5.70 -17.52 -0.77
N LEU A 89 6.11 -17.56 -2.03
CA LEU A 89 5.84 -16.48 -3.00
C LEU A 89 4.34 -16.22 -3.16
N ILE A 90 3.53 -17.27 -3.28
CA ILE A 90 2.07 -17.15 -3.38
C ILE A 90 1.48 -16.58 -2.09
N ALA A 91 1.90 -17.10 -0.93
CA ALA A 91 1.44 -16.63 0.37
C ALA A 91 1.74 -15.14 0.56
N ASN A 92 2.98 -14.73 0.29
CA ASN A 92 3.41 -13.35 0.48
C ASN A 92 2.79 -12.39 -0.54
N ALA A 93 2.60 -12.81 -1.81
CA ALA A 93 1.84 -12.02 -2.77
C ALA A 93 0.38 -11.82 -2.32
N THR A 94 -0.25 -12.87 -1.79
CA THR A 94 -1.63 -12.80 -1.28
C THR A 94 -1.73 -11.87 -0.08
N VAL A 95 -0.82 -12.01 0.89
CA VAL A 95 -0.75 -11.13 2.07
C VAL A 95 -0.48 -9.69 1.64
N GLY A 96 0.43 -9.44 0.71
CA GLY A 96 0.72 -8.11 0.18
C GLY A 96 -0.51 -7.44 -0.45
N VAL A 97 -1.26 -8.17 -1.28
CA VAL A 97 -2.51 -7.66 -1.88
C VAL A 97 -3.58 -7.37 -0.82
N ILE A 98 -3.70 -8.23 0.21
CA ILE A 98 -4.65 -8.00 1.31
C ILE A 98 -4.25 -6.78 2.13
N GLN A 99 -2.96 -6.64 2.45
CA GLN A 99 -2.44 -5.48 3.20
C GLN A 99 -2.66 -4.18 2.43
N GLU A 100 -2.40 -4.16 1.12
CA GLU A 100 -2.63 -3.00 0.27
C GLU A 100 -4.12 -2.61 0.22
N ARG A 101 -5.01 -3.60 0.05
CA ARG A 101 -6.46 -3.37 0.10
C ARG A 101 -6.94 -2.85 1.44
N ASN A 102 -6.41 -3.37 2.54
CA ASN A 102 -6.78 -2.93 3.89
C ASN A 102 -6.31 -1.50 4.16
N ALA A 103 -5.10 -1.14 3.70
CA ALA A 103 -4.58 0.22 3.79
C ALA A 103 -5.45 1.20 2.98
N ASP A 104 -5.80 0.82 1.75
CA ASP A 104 -6.71 1.60 0.89
C ASP A 104 -8.08 1.81 1.54
N GLN A 105 -8.66 0.77 2.15
CA GLN A 105 -9.93 0.87 2.88
C GLN A 105 -9.85 1.82 4.09
N ALA A 106 -8.75 1.79 4.84
CA ALA A 106 -8.56 2.69 5.97
C ALA A 106 -8.48 4.16 5.50
N ILE A 107 -7.79 4.41 4.38
CA ILE A 107 -7.74 5.74 3.76
C ILE A 107 -9.12 6.16 3.25
N ASP A 108 -9.86 5.26 2.60
CA ASP A 108 -11.21 5.55 2.09
C ASP A 108 -12.20 5.82 3.23
N ALA A 109 -12.10 5.13 4.37
CA ALA A 109 -12.89 5.44 5.56
C ALA A 109 -12.60 6.85 6.10
N LEU A 110 -11.33 7.25 6.17
CA LEU A 110 -10.94 8.62 6.52
C LEU A 110 -11.48 9.63 5.50
N ARG A 111 -11.41 9.33 4.19
CA ARG A 111 -11.99 10.18 3.14
C ARG A 111 -13.49 10.36 3.33
N GLY A 112 -14.23 9.32 3.70
CA GLY A 112 -15.65 9.41 4.00
C GLY A 112 -15.97 10.41 5.11
N VAL A 113 -15.13 10.45 6.15
CA VAL A 113 -15.25 11.43 7.25
C VAL A 113 -15.05 12.87 6.75
N PHE A 114 -14.02 13.12 5.92
CA PHE A 114 -13.77 14.47 5.36
C PHE A 114 -14.76 14.86 4.27
N ALA A 115 -15.27 13.92 3.48
CA ALA A 115 -16.31 14.16 2.48
C ALA A 115 -17.63 14.61 3.13
N GLY A 116 -17.96 14.07 4.32
CA GLY A 116 -19.10 14.53 5.12
C GLY A 116 -18.96 15.98 5.61
N LEU A 117 -17.74 16.50 5.75
CA LEU A 117 -17.50 17.91 6.09
C LEU A 117 -17.72 18.87 4.91
N HIS A 118 -17.74 18.36 3.66
CA HIS A 118 -18.03 19.16 2.47
C HIS A 118 -19.53 19.41 2.26
N THR A 119 -20.42 18.49 2.67
CA THR A 119 -21.87 18.57 2.40
C THR A 119 -22.67 19.36 3.44
N GLY A 120 -22.11 19.62 4.62
CA GLY A 120 -22.78 20.35 5.71
C GLY A 120 -22.97 21.87 5.51
N ARG A 121 -22.60 22.42 4.34
CA ARG A 121 -22.74 23.87 4.04
C ARG A 121 -23.70 24.22 2.91
N SER A 122 -24.33 23.24 2.26
CA SER A 122 -25.32 23.48 1.20
C SER A 122 -26.73 23.18 1.69
N GLY A 123 -27.23 23.96 2.66
CA GLY A 123 -28.57 23.73 3.21
C GLY A 123 -29.13 24.78 4.17
N ARG A 124 -28.49 25.95 4.32
CA ARG A 124 -29.07 27.11 4.99
C ARG A 124 -28.66 28.39 4.26
#